data_AF-A0A1Y2J7U6-F1
#
_entry.id   AF-A0A1Y2J7U6-F1
#
_cell.length_a   1.000
_cell.length_b   1.000
_cell.length_c   1.000
_cell.angle_alpha   90.00
_cell.angle_beta   90.00
_cell.angle_gamma   90.00
#
_symmetry.space_group_name_H-M   'P 1'
#
loop_
_entity.id
_entity.type
_entity.pdbx_description
1 polymer ?
#
loop_
_entity_poly.entity_id
_entity_poly.type
_entity_poly.pdbx_seq_one_letter_code
_entity_poly.pdbx_strand_id
1 'polypeptide(L)' 'MPIYRLLQNKPLGPEEISRLTAAYEQALQGIGLVDRNDPIAEMIAKKIIEIGQTGVRDPADIAALAIKELRVT' A
#
# COMPACT_ATOMS: atom_id res chain seq x y z
N MET A 1 -0.29 11.47 -3.80
CA MET A 1 0.10 10.08 -3.50
C MET A 1 -0.68 9.12 -4.39
N PRO A 2 -0.03 8.16 -5.06
CA PRO A 2 -0.65 7.28 -6.04
C PRO A 2 -1.76 6.40 -5.44
N ILE A 3 -1.65 5.98 -4.18
CA ILE A 3 -2.65 5.14 -3.53
C ILE A 3 -4.05 5.80 -3.50
N TYR A 4 -4.15 7.09 -3.22
CA TYR A 4 -5.44 7.79 -3.21
C TYR A 4 -6.16 7.76 -4.56
N ARG A 5 -5.41 7.83 -5.67
CA ARG A 5 -5.99 7.73 -7.03
C ARG A 5 -6.56 6.33 -7.29
N LEU A 6 -5.89 5.30 -6.78
CA LEU A 6 -6.32 3.90 -6.93
C LEU A 6 -7.52 3.57 -6.01
N LEU A 7 -7.61 4.21 -4.85
CA LEU A 7 -8.70 4.03 -3.90
C LEU A 7 -9.99 4.79 -4.30
N GLN A 8 -9.87 5.93 -5.01
CA GLN A 8 -11.01 6.78 -5.40
C GLN A 8 -12.11 6.06 -6.20
N ASN A 9 -11.79 4.98 -6.90
CA ASN A 9 -12.74 4.23 -7.73
C ASN A 9 -13.23 2.95 -7.06
N LYS A 10 -12.89 2.69 -5.79
CA LYS A 10 -13.29 1.48 -5.08
C LYS A 10 -14.36 1.78 -4.02
N PRO A 11 -15.32 0.86 -3.79
CA PRO A 11 -16.36 1.02 -2.77
C PRO A 11 -15.79 0.73 -1.36
N LEU A 12 -14.79 1.50 -0.93
CA LEU A 12 -14.11 1.34 0.35
C LEU A 12 -14.63 2.37 1.35
N GLY A 13 -14.88 1.92 2.58
CA GLY A 13 -15.23 2.82 3.68
C GLY A 13 -14.03 3.69 4.12
N PRO A 14 -14.29 4.79 4.85
CA PRO A 14 -13.23 5.69 5.33
C PRO A 14 -12.21 4.99 6.22
N GLU A 15 -12.63 4.01 7.02
CA GLU A 15 -11.73 3.21 7.87
C GLU A 15 -10.77 2.35 7.03
N GLU A 16 -11.27 1.78 5.93
CA GLU A 16 -10.48 0.95 5.04
C GLU A 16 -9.49 1.80 4.23
N ILE A 17 -9.92 2.96 3.76
CA ILE A 17 -9.04 3.94 3.10
C ILE A 17 -7.91 4.36 4.05
N SER A 18 -8.22 4.66 5.32
CA SER A 18 -7.22 5.05 6.33
C SER A 18 -6.22 3.92 6.57
N ARG A 19 -6.70 2.69 6.74
CA ARG A 19 -5.88 1.49 6.94
C ARG A 19 -4.91 1.24 5.78
N LEU A 20 -5.40 1.27 4.54
CA LEU A 20 -4.58 1.05 3.35
C LEU A 20 -3.58 2.18 3.12
N THR A 21 -3.98 3.42 3.42
CA THR A 21 -3.07 4.58 3.33
C THR A 21 -1.94 4.46 4.36
N ALA A 22 -2.25 4.09 5.61
CA ALA A 22 -1.24 3.89 6.65
C ALA A 22 -0.23 2.78 6.25
N ALA A 23 -0.74 1.66 5.73
CA ALA A 23 0.11 0.57 5.25
C ALA A 23 1.04 1.02 4.11
N TYR A 24 0.52 1.85 3.19
CA TYR A 24 1.30 2.41 2.10
C TYR A 24 2.43 3.33 2.58
N GLU A 25 2.15 4.23 3.52
CA GLU A 25 3.17 5.12 4.08
C GLU A 25 4.25 4.33 4.82
N GLN A 26 3.86 3.32 5.61
CA GLN A 26 4.81 2.43 6.28
C GLN A 26 5.66 1.63 5.29
N ALA A 27 5.06 1.15 4.19
CA ALA A 27 5.80 0.42 3.17
C ALA A 27 6.88 1.31 2.52
N LEU A 28 6.52 2.54 2.13
CA LEU A 28 7.47 3.51 1.58
C LEU A 28 8.62 3.83 2.55
N GLN A 29 8.29 4.03 3.82
CA GLN A 29 9.29 4.25 4.87
C GLN A 29 10.22 3.05 5.03
N GLY A 30 9.68 1.82 5.01
CA GLY A 30 10.43 0.58 5.18
C GLY A 30 11.41 0.27 4.04
N ILE A 31 11.18 0.82 2.84
CA ILE A 31 12.12 0.69 1.70
C ILE A 31 13.01 1.93 1.51
N GLY A 32 12.84 2.97 2.32
CA GLY A 32 13.62 4.21 2.21
C GLY A 32 13.38 4.98 0.92
N LEU A 33 12.19 4.85 0.31
CA LEU A 33 11.91 5.51 -0.96
C LEU A 33 11.69 7.01 -0.74
N VAL A 34 12.66 7.81 -1.18
CA VAL A 34 12.62 9.28 -1.09
C VAL A 34 11.77 9.87 -2.22
N ASP A 35 11.83 9.28 -3.42
CA ASP A 35 11.07 9.76 -4.57
C ASP A 35 9.70 9.08 -4.69
N ARG A 36 8.64 9.87 -4.47
CA ARG A 36 7.25 9.38 -4.46
C ARG A 36 6.63 9.30 -5.86
N ASN A 37 7.35 9.74 -6.91
CA ASN A 37 6.96 9.57 -8.31
C ASN A 37 7.62 8.33 -8.94
N ASP A 38 8.42 7.60 -8.17
CA ASP A 38 9.04 6.38 -8.64
C ASP A 38 7.96 5.33 -9.00
N PRO A 39 8.10 4.61 -10.13
CA PRO A 39 7.18 3.52 -10.49
C PRO A 39 7.02 2.47 -9.37
N ILE A 40 8.03 2.31 -8.51
CA ILE A 40 7.97 1.46 -7.31
C ILE A 40 6.84 1.91 -6.37
N ALA A 41 6.62 3.22 -6.23
CA ALA A 41 5.55 3.76 -5.39
C ALA A 41 4.17 3.34 -5.91
N GLU A 42 3.96 3.31 -7.23
CA GLU A 42 2.71 2.82 -7.81
C GLU A 42 2.54 1.30 -7.63
N MET A 43 3.62 0.53 -7.78
CA MET A 43 3.60 -0.92 -7.55
C MET A 43 3.24 -1.26 -6.10
N ILE A 44 3.81 -0.54 -5.12
CA ILE A 44 3.46 -0.69 -3.70
C ILE A 44 1.99 -0.37 -3.49
N ALA A 45 1.48 0.72 -4.04
CA ALA A 45 0.08 1.11 -3.87
C ALA A 45 -0.88 0.02 -4.37
N LYS A 46 -0.61 -0.58 -5.54
CA LYS A 46 -1.40 -1.70 -6.07
C LYS A 46 -1.34 -2.90 -5.13
N LYS A 47 -0.14 -3.28 -4.70
CA LYS A 47 0.08 -4.44 -3.85
C LYS A 47 -0.60 -4.32 -2.47
N ILE A 48 -0.53 -3.14 -1.85
CA ILE A 48 -1.21 -2.85 -0.58
C ILE A 48 -2.73 -3.04 -0.72
N ILE A 49 -3.31 -2.59 -1.83
CA ILE A 49 -4.74 -2.75 -2.09
C ILE A 49 -5.09 -4.23 -2.28
N GLU A 50 -4.28 -4.99 -3.01
CA GLU A 50 -4.48 -6.44 -3.19
C GLU A 50 -4.47 -7.18 -1.85
N ILE A 51 -3.44 -6.95 -1.01
CA ILE A 51 -3.30 -7.61 0.30
C ILE A 51 -4.41 -7.18 1.26
N GLY A 52 -4.81 -5.91 1.24
CA GLY A 52 -5.94 -5.43 2.03
C GLY A 52 -7.27 -6.13 1.70
N GLN A 53 -7.41 -6.65 0.47
CA GLN A 53 -8.59 -7.41 0.06
C GLN A 53 -8.55 -8.88 0.48
N THR A 54 -7.40 -9.42 0.92
CA THR A 54 -7.27 -10.83 1.35
C THR A 54 -7.67 -11.06 2.81
N GLY A 55 -8.13 -10.01 3.51
CA GLY A 55 -8.58 -10.08 4.90
C GLY A 55 -7.52 -9.71 5.96
N VAL A 56 -6.31 -9.34 5.54
CA VAL A 56 -5.30 -8.77 6.45
C VAL A 56 -5.74 -7.37 6.86
N ARG A 57 -5.80 -7.12 8.16
CA ARG A 57 -6.36 -5.88 8.73
C ARG A 57 -5.32 -4.97 9.35
N ASP A 58 -4.18 -5.49 9.76
CA ASP A 58 -3.15 -4.67 10.38
C ASP A 58 -2.33 -3.93 9.30
N PRO A 59 -2.23 -2.60 9.35
CA PRO A 59 -1.46 -1.84 8.36
C PRO A 59 0.02 -2.23 8.27
N ALA A 60 0.65 -2.61 9.38
CA ALA A 60 2.05 -3.00 9.39
C ALA A 60 2.25 -4.38 8.75
N ASP A 61 1.32 -5.32 8.98
CA ASP A 61 1.33 -6.62 8.29
C ASP A 61 1.14 -6.44 6.78
N ILE A 62 0.19 -5.60 6.37
CA ILE A 62 -0.05 -5.29 4.94
C ILE A 62 1.20 -4.67 4.31
N ALA A 63 1.86 -3.73 5.00
CA ALA A 63 3.09 -3.11 4.55
C ALA A 63 4.24 -4.12 4.41
N ALA A 64 4.46 -4.96 5.42
CA ALA A 64 5.50 -5.97 5.43
C ALA A 64 5.32 -7.00 4.31
N LEU A 65 4.07 -7.46 4.08
CA LEU A 65 3.74 -8.35 2.99
C LEU A 65 3.98 -7.69 1.62
N ALA A 66 3.58 -6.43 1.44
CA ALA A 66 3.79 -5.72 0.19
C ALA A 66 5.27 -5.56 -0.14
N ILE A 67 6.09 -5.18 0.85
CA ILE A 67 7.55 -5.09 0.68
C ILE A 67 8.14 -6.47 0.36
N LYS A 68 7.70 -7.51 1.07
CA LYS A 68 8.19 -8.88 0.87
C LYS A 68 7.91 -9.36 -0.55
N GLU A 69 6.70 -9.18 -1.06
CA GLU A 69 6.37 -9.63 -2.42
C GLU A 69 7.12 -8.86 -3.51
N LEU A 70 7.41 -7.57 -3.30
CA LEU A 70 8.15 -6.76 -4.28
C LEU A 70 9.65 -7.07 -4.33
N ARG A 71 10.24 -7.58 -3.23
CA ARG A 71 11.66 -7.99 -3.20
C ARG A 71 11.92 -9.33 -3.88
N VAL A 72 10.88 -10.07 -4.26
CA VAL A 72 10.97 -11.43 -4.83
C VAL A 72 10.77 -11.43 -6.35
N THR A 73 10.72 -10.25 -6.99
CA THR A 73 10.70 -10.08 -8.46
C THR A 73 12.08 -9.64 -8.94
#